data_AF-A0A377TWL4-F1
#
_entry.id   AF-A0A377TWL4-F1
#
_cell.length_a   1.000
_cell.length_b   1.000
_cell.length_c   1.000
_cell.angle_alpha   90.00
_cell.angle_beta   90.00
_cell.angle_gamma   90.00
#
_symmetry.space_group_name_H-M   'P 1'
#
loop_
_entity.id
_entity.type
_entity.pdbx_description
1 polymer ?
#
loop_
_entity_poly.entity_id
_entity_poly.type
_entity_poly.pdbx_seq_one_letter_code
_entity_poly.pdbx_strand_id
1 'polypeptide(L)'
;MGTTLAVGGEAGLLDEEGNMPQINRPFMVDSIAAALGPWVGIPAATALIESSAAAEAGGKTGLTALSAAVMFLLMLLFTPVALMIPKEATAPALILIGLNMFSGLRKVDLANFTDGLPVLMMVMITLIANSFGTGIAGGLLFTL
;
A
#
# COMPACT_ATOMS: atom_id res chain seq x y z
N MET A 1 3.15 -8.23 1.91
CA MET A 1 3.41 -8.44 3.36
C MET A 1 3.18 -7.17 4.19
N GLY A 2 4.08 -6.18 4.15
CA GLY A 2 3.96 -4.99 5.01
C GLY A 2 2.70 -4.16 4.79
N THR A 3 2.27 -3.99 3.55
CA THR A 3 1.03 -3.25 3.21
C THR A 3 -0.24 -3.98 3.63
N THR A 4 -0.29 -5.31 3.50
CA THR A 4 -1.42 -6.15 3.93
C THR A 4 -1.64 -6.05 5.44
N LEU A 5 -0.55 -6.08 6.22
CA LEU A 5 -0.59 -5.87 7.67
C LEU A 5 -1.04 -4.45 8.02
N ALA A 6 -0.54 -3.44 7.32
CA ALA A 6 -0.92 -2.04 7.54
C ALA A 6 -2.43 -1.81 7.31
N VAL A 7 -2.98 -2.33 6.20
CA VAL A 7 -4.43 -2.25 5.90
C VAL A 7 -5.23 -3.09 6.91
N GLY A 8 -4.72 -4.24 7.31
CA GLY A 8 -5.30 -5.09 8.35
C GLY A 8 -5.44 -4.40 9.71
N GLY A 9 -4.42 -3.63 10.10
CA GLY A 9 -4.44 -2.78 11.28
C GLY A 9 -5.58 -1.76 11.25
N GLU A 10 -5.73 -1.06 10.12
CA GLU A 10 -6.80 -0.07 9.95
C GLU A 10 -8.20 -0.68 9.88
N ALA A 11 -8.32 -1.92 9.38
CA ALA A 11 -9.57 -2.66 9.41
C ALA A 11 -9.94 -3.19 10.83
N GLY A 12 -9.01 -3.12 11.79
CA GLY A 12 -9.15 -3.71 13.12
C GLY A 12 -9.14 -5.24 13.09
N LEU A 13 -8.34 -5.83 12.20
CA LEU A 13 -8.21 -7.28 12.02
C LEU A 13 -6.95 -7.87 12.68
N LEU A 14 -6.20 -7.05 13.42
CA LEU A 14 -5.03 -7.48 14.19
C LEU A 14 -5.47 -7.97 15.59
N ASP A 15 -4.75 -8.93 16.13
CA ASP A 15 -4.88 -9.37 17.52
C ASP A 15 -4.21 -8.38 18.51
N GLU A 16 -4.33 -8.67 19.80
CA GLU A 16 -3.80 -7.82 20.89
C GLU A 16 -2.26 -7.69 20.84
N GLU A 17 -1.57 -8.59 20.15
CA GLU A 17 -0.13 -8.59 19.95
C GLU A 17 0.28 -7.89 18.64
N GLY A 18 -0.68 -7.36 17.88
CA GLY A 18 -0.45 -6.68 16.60
C GLY A 18 -0.24 -7.64 15.42
N ASN A 19 -0.51 -8.94 15.60
CA ASN A 19 -0.39 -9.95 14.55
C ASN A 19 -1.73 -10.15 13.83
N MET A 20 -1.67 -10.53 12.56
CA MET A 20 -2.88 -10.88 11.81
C MET A 20 -3.12 -12.39 11.88
N PRO A 21 -4.22 -12.86 12.49
CA PRO A 21 -4.55 -14.28 12.50
C PRO A 21 -4.75 -14.77 11.06
N GLN A 22 -4.13 -15.91 10.72
CA GLN A 22 -4.18 -16.52 9.38
C GLN A 22 -3.57 -15.68 8.24
N ILE A 23 -2.53 -14.87 8.53
CA ILE A 23 -1.80 -14.07 7.53
C ILE A 23 -1.37 -14.83 6.26
N ASN A 24 -1.14 -16.14 6.36
CA ASN A 24 -0.79 -17.02 5.24
C ASN A 24 -1.86 -17.02 4.13
N ARG A 25 -3.14 -16.85 4.46
CA ARG A 25 -4.23 -16.85 3.47
C ARG A 25 -4.19 -15.59 2.59
N PRO A 26 -4.23 -14.36 3.16
CA PRO A 26 -4.01 -13.14 2.37
C PRO A 26 -2.70 -13.15 1.59
N PHE A 27 -1.62 -13.66 2.21
CA PHE A 27 -0.31 -13.71 1.56
C PHE A 27 -0.27 -14.64 0.34
N MET A 28 -0.94 -15.79 0.41
CA MET A 28 -1.06 -16.71 -0.73
C MET A 28 -1.78 -16.03 -1.90
N VAL A 29 -2.87 -15.31 -1.61
CA VAL A 29 -3.64 -14.57 -2.63
C VAL A 29 -2.80 -13.44 -3.24
N ASP A 30 -2.09 -12.67 -2.41
CA ASP A 30 -1.18 -11.59 -2.84
C ASP A 30 -0.06 -12.12 -3.74
N SER A 31 0.55 -13.25 -3.37
CA SER A 31 1.62 -13.88 -4.15
C SER A 31 1.13 -14.42 -5.50
N ILE A 32 -0.06 -15.03 -5.52
CA ILE A 32 -0.69 -15.49 -6.76
C ILE A 32 -1.05 -14.30 -7.65
N ALA A 33 -1.62 -13.23 -7.08
CA ALA A 33 -1.97 -12.02 -7.82
C ALA A 33 -0.73 -11.30 -8.38
N ALA A 34 0.34 -11.20 -7.60
CA ALA A 34 1.61 -10.62 -8.04
C ALA A 34 2.31 -11.47 -9.11
N ALA A 35 2.20 -12.80 -9.03
CA ALA A 35 2.78 -13.70 -10.03
C ALA A 35 1.98 -13.73 -11.33
N LEU A 36 0.65 -13.72 -11.27
CA LEU A 36 -0.23 -13.79 -12.44
C LEU A 36 -0.50 -12.43 -13.09
N GLY A 37 -0.49 -11.33 -12.33
CA GLY A 37 -0.76 -9.97 -12.84
C GLY A 37 0.10 -9.61 -14.06
N PRO A 38 1.43 -9.78 -14.01
CA PRO A 38 2.32 -9.50 -15.13
C PRO A 38 2.04 -10.35 -16.38
N TRP A 39 1.52 -11.57 -16.22
CA TRP A 39 1.14 -12.43 -17.35
C TRP A 39 -0.05 -11.88 -18.13
N VAL A 40 -0.91 -11.11 -17.45
CA VAL A 40 -2.07 -10.43 -18.04
C VAL A 40 -1.73 -8.98 -18.45
N GLY A 41 -0.47 -8.57 -18.32
CA GLY A 41 -0.01 -7.21 -18.69
C GLY A 41 -0.33 -6.14 -17.64
N ILE A 42 -0.68 -6.53 -16.42
CA ILE A 42 -0.94 -5.64 -15.29
C ILE A 42 0.30 -5.63 -14.39
N PRO A 43 0.71 -4.48 -13.81
CA PRO A 43 1.74 -4.47 -12.77
C PRO A 43 1.41 -5.45 -11.64
N ALA A 44 2.42 -5.93 -10.92
CA ALA A 44 2.23 -6.88 -9.82
C ALA A 44 1.14 -6.40 -8.85
N ALA A 45 0.00 -7.07 -8.85
CA ALA A 45 -1.16 -6.69 -8.05
C ALA A 45 -0.89 -7.04 -6.59
N THR A 46 -0.95 -6.04 -5.71
CA THR A 46 -0.75 -6.22 -4.28
C THR A 46 -1.66 -5.30 -3.46
N ALA A 47 -1.76 -5.56 -2.15
CA ALA A 47 -2.47 -4.69 -1.23
C ALA A 47 -1.85 -3.29 -1.21
N LEU A 48 -2.64 -2.27 -1.52
CA LEU A 48 -2.24 -0.87 -1.49
C LEU A 48 -2.60 -0.24 -0.15
N ILE A 49 -1.75 0.67 0.33
CA ILE A 49 -2.02 1.39 1.58
C ILE A 49 -3.28 2.26 1.48
N GLU A 50 -3.60 2.75 0.28
CA GLU A 50 -4.80 3.56 0.01
C GLU A 50 -6.10 2.80 0.30
N SER A 51 -6.06 1.45 0.24
CA SER A 51 -7.18 0.60 0.64
C SER A 51 -7.49 0.68 2.13
N SER A 52 -6.61 1.27 2.96
CA SER A 52 -6.91 1.55 4.36
C SER A 52 -8.06 2.53 4.51
N ALA A 53 -8.17 3.54 3.64
CA ALA A 53 -9.28 4.50 3.68
C ALA A 53 -10.63 3.80 3.43
N ALA A 54 -10.64 2.75 2.60
CA ALA A 54 -11.83 1.91 2.43
C ALA A 54 -12.15 1.08 3.67
N ALA A 55 -11.13 0.63 4.41
CA ALA A 55 -11.30 -0.08 5.67
C ALA A 55 -11.82 0.84 6.79
N GLU A 56 -11.30 2.07 6.88
CA GLU A 56 -11.77 3.12 7.80
C GLU A 56 -13.23 3.50 7.53
N ALA A 57 -13.64 3.54 6.27
CA ALA A 57 -15.03 3.77 5.87
C ALA A 57 -15.97 2.59 6.21
N GLY A 58 -15.47 1.51 6.84
CA GLY A 58 -16.25 0.35 7.28
C GLY A 58 -16.16 -0.86 6.33
N GLY A 59 -15.32 -0.81 5.29
CA GLY A 59 -15.13 -1.90 4.34
C GLY A 59 -14.29 -3.05 4.90
N LYS A 60 -14.90 -3.90 5.73
CA LYS A 60 -14.21 -5.02 6.42
C LYS A 60 -14.39 -6.39 5.75
N THR A 61 -15.09 -6.46 4.62
CA THR A 61 -15.42 -7.73 3.95
C THR A 61 -14.92 -7.74 2.51
N GLY A 62 -14.68 -8.94 1.94
CA GLY A 62 -14.33 -9.07 0.52
C GLY A 62 -15.41 -8.56 -0.44
N LEU A 63 -16.63 -8.30 0.04
CA LEU A 63 -17.71 -7.75 -0.78
C LEU A 63 -17.41 -6.30 -1.21
N THR A 64 -16.67 -5.53 -0.40
CA THR A 64 -16.26 -4.17 -0.78
C THR A 64 -15.20 -4.19 -1.88
N ALA A 65 -14.27 -5.15 -1.82
CA ALA A 65 -13.29 -5.35 -2.88
C ALA A 65 -13.98 -5.81 -4.19
N LEU A 66 -14.98 -6.69 -4.09
CA LEU A 66 -15.75 -7.15 -5.25
C LEU A 66 -16.58 -6.02 -5.87
N SER A 67 -17.26 -5.22 -5.06
CA SER A 67 -18.05 -4.09 -5.57
C SER A 67 -17.15 -3.04 -6.22
N ALA A 68 -15.99 -2.73 -5.62
CA ALA A 68 -15.00 -1.86 -6.22
C ALA A 68 -14.49 -2.41 -7.57
N ALA A 69 -14.18 -3.71 -7.65
CA ALA A 69 -13.75 -4.34 -8.91
C ALA A 69 -14.82 -4.26 -10.00
N VAL A 70 -16.09 -4.51 -9.66
CA VAL A 70 -17.22 -4.38 -10.61
C VAL A 70 -17.39 -2.93 -11.06
N MET A 71 -17.28 -1.96 -10.14
CA MET A 71 -17.36 -0.54 -10.50
C MET A 71 -16.20 -0.10 -11.39
N PHE A 72 -14.97 -0.55 -11.12
CA PHE A 72 -13.82 -0.32 -12.00
C PHE A 72 -14.00 -0.96 -13.37
N LEU A 73 -14.58 -2.16 -13.44
CA LEU A 73 -14.89 -2.83 -14.71
C LEU A 73 -15.93 -2.03 -15.52
N LEU A 74 -16.98 -1.51 -14.87
CA LEU A 74 -17.95 -0.64 -15.52
C LEU A 74 -17.34 0.69 -15.95
N MET A 75 -16.38 1.22 -15.18
CA MET A 75 -15.66 2.45 -15.50
C MET A 75 -14.84 2.32 -16.79
N LEU A 76 -14.45 1.10 -17.20
CA LEU A 76 -13.78 0.88 -18.48
C LEU A 76 -14.62 1.30 -19.70
N LEU A 77 -15.96 1.27 -19.61
CA LEU A 77 -16.82 1.79 -20.67
C LEU A 77 -16.75 3.32 -20.78
N PHE A 78 -16.43 4.00 -19.67
CA PHE A 78 -16.26 5.45 -19.57
C PHE A 78 -14.80 5.90 -19.68
N THR A 79 -13.86 4.99 -19.98
CA THR A 79 -12.44 5.30 -20.24
C THR A 79 -12.22 6.51 -21.17
N PRO A 80 -12.93 6.69 -22.30
CA PRO A 80 -12.69 7.86 -23.16
C PRO A 80 -12.94 9.20 -22.45
N VAL A 81 -13.87 9.25 -21.49
CA VAL A 81 -14.11 10.45 -20.66
C VAL A 81 -12.99 10.65 -19.65
N ALA A 82 -12.48 9.58 -19.05
CA ALA A 82 -11.34 9.64 -18.12
C ALA A 82 -10.06 10.13 -18.81
N LEU A 83 -9.82 9.74 -20.06
CA LEU A 83 -8.65 10.16 -20.84
C LEU A 83 -8.72 11.62 -21.32
N MET A 84 -9.89 12.27 -21.28
CA MET A 84 -10.04 13.70 -21.57
C MET A 84 -9.48 14.58 -20.43
N ILE A 85 -9.22 14.01 -19.25
CA ILE A 85 -8.72 14.78 -18.11
C ILE A 85 -7.25 15.15 -18.38
N PRO A 86 -6.91 16.45 -18.41
CA PRO A 86 -5.54 16.91 -18.61
C PRO A 86 -4.63 16.42 -17.47
N LYS A 87 -3.37 16.11 -17.80
CA LYS A 87 -2.39 15.59 -16.81
C LYS A 87 -2.15 16.59 -15.69
N GLU A 88 -2.25 17.88 -16.00
CA GLU A 88 -2.11 19.00 -15.08
C GLU A 88 -3.15 18.94 -13.96
N ALA A 89 -4.34 18.39 -14.21
CA ALA A 89 -5.38 18.20 -13.20
C ALA A 89 -5.12 16.99 -12.28
N THR A 90 -4.38 15.98 -12.75
CA THR A 90 -4.06 14.79 -11.95
C THR A 90 -2.85 14.99 -11.03
N ALA A 91 -1.95 15.92 -11.36
CA ALA A 91 -0.77 16.24 -10.56
C ALA A 91 -1.08 16.60 -9.09
N PRO A 92 -1.98 17.54 -8.76
CA PRO A 92 -2.28 17.88 -7.37
C PRO A 92 -2.90 16.70 -6.59
N ALA A 93 -3.68 15.84 -7.27
CA ALA A 93 -4.25 14.66 -6.64
C ALA A 93 -3.15 13.67 -6.21
N LEU A 94 -2.16 13.41 -7.09
CA LEU A 94 -1.03 12.52 -6.78
C LEU A 94 -0.14 13.08 -5.65
N ILE A 95 0.04 14.40 -5.58
CA ILE A 95 0.78 15.04 -4.49
C ILE A 95 0.09 14.83 -3.14
N LEU A 96 -1.23 15.01 -3.09
CA LEU A 96 -2.03 14.79 -1.88
C LEU A 96 -2.00 13.32 -1.43
N ILE A 97 -2.10 12.39 -2.38
CA ILE A 97 -1.96 10.96 -2.11
C ILE A 97 -0.59 10.65 -1.51
N GLY A 98 0.49 11.14 -2.12
CA GLY A 98 1.84 10.97 -1.60
C GLY A 98 2.00 11.51 -0.17
N LEU A 99 1.48 12.71 0.09
CA LEU A 99 1.42 13.31 1.44
C LEU A 99 0.67 12.42 2.43
N ASN A 100 -0.44 11.80 2.01
CA ASN A 100 -1.20 10.90 2.87
C ASN A 100 -0.41 9.60 3.17
N MET A 101 0.36 9.07 2.21
CA MET A 101 1.21 7.91 2.45
C MET A 101 2.32 8.19 3.47
N PHE A 102 2.82 9.43 3.55
CA PHE A 102 3.79 9.86 4.58
C PHE A 102 3.22 9.83 6.01
N SER A 103 1.88 9.85 6.18
CA SER A 103 1.25 9.77 7.51
C SER A 103 1.63 8.49 8.27
N GLY A 104 1.98 7.42 7.56
CA GLY A 104 2.45 6.17 8.16
C GLY A 104 3.72 6.34 8.99
N LEU A 105 4.60 7.30 8.65
CA LEU A 105 5.81 7.59 9.45
C LEU A 105 5.46 8.09 10.86
N ARG A 106 4.29 8.69 11.06
CA ARG A 106 3.86 9.20 12.37
C ARG A 106 3.60 8.08 13.39
N LYS A 107 3.40 6.85 12.92
CA LYS A 107 3.18 5.67 13.78
C LYS A 107 4.48 5.07 14.30
N VAL A 108 5.63 5.51 13.79
CA VAL A 108 6.94 5.02 14.21
C VAL A 108 7.39 5.78 15.45
N ASP A 109 7.88 5.07 16.46
CA ASP A 109 8.50 5.69 17.62
C ASP A 109 9.91 6.19 17.28
N LEU A 110 9.99 7.45 16.86
CA LEU A 110 11.25 8.12 16.56
C LEU A 110 12.09 8.43 17.81
N ALA A 111 11.54 8.28 19.02
CA ALA A 111 12.32 8.44 20.25
C ALA A 111 13.20 7.21 20.52
N ASN A 112 12.77 6.03 20.06
CA ASN A 112 13.59 4.83 20.10
C ASN A 112 14.59 4.83 18.94
N PHE A 113 15.88 4.89 19.24
CA PHE A 113 16.93 4.91 18.23
C PHE A 113 16.94 3.62 17.38
N THR A 114 16.56 2.49 17.97
CA THR A 114 16.48 1.20 17.28
C THR A 114 15.38 1.15 16.21
N ASP A 115 14.29 1.90 16.39
CA ASP A 115 13.16 1.92 15.45
C ASP A 115 13.21 3.14 14.51
N GLY A 116 13.63 4.29 15.01
CA GLY A 116 13.70 5.54 14.26
C GLY A 116 14.85 5.58 13.25
N LEU A 117 16.05 5.08 13.61
CA LEU A 117 17.21 5.12 12.72
C LEU A 117 16.99 4.30 11.42
N PRO A 118 16.51 3.05 11.46
CA PRO A 118 16.27 2.27 10.24
C PRO A 118 15.24 2.92 9.31
N VAL A 119 14.17 3.49 9.85
CA VAL A 119 13.10 4.13 9.07
C VAL A 119 13.62 5.39 8.38
N LEU A 120 14.39 6.23 9.08
CA LEU A 120 15.00 7.42 8.48
C LEU A 120 16.01 7.04 7.39
N MET A 121 16.85 6.04 7.63
CA MET A 121 17.80 5.55 6.62
C MET A 121 17.09 4.96 5.41
N MET A 122 15.99 4.23 5.60
CA MET A 122 15.18 3.70 4.51
C MET A 122 14.65 4.82 3.60
N VAL A 123 14.09 5.88 4.19
CA VAL A 123 13.57 7.03 3.42
C VAL A 123 14.71 7.73 2.66
N MET A 124 15.81 8.03 3.35
CA MET A 124 16.96 8.72 2.75
C MET A 124 17.59 7.92 1.60
N ILE A 125 17.83 6.62 1.80
CA ILE A 125 18.42 5.76 0.78
C ILE A 125 17.46 5.58 -0.39
N THR A 126 16.15 5.48 -0.16
CA THR A 126 15.16 5.42 -1.24
C THR A 126 15.25 6.65 -2.14
N LEU A 127 15.32 7.86 -1.54
CA LEU A 127 15.40 9.12 -2.27
C LEU A 127 16.71 9.27 -3.05
N ILE A 128 17.84 8.90 -2.43
CA ILE A 128 19.17 9.03 -3.05
C ILE A 128 19.37 7.98 -4.16
N ALA A 129 18.97 6.74 -3.91
CA ALA A 129 19.13 5.64 -4.86
C ALA A 129 18.05 5.62 -5.95
N ASN A 130 17.01 6.46 -5.81
CA ASN A 130 15.82 6.47 -6.67
C ASN A 130 15.21 5.06 -6.87
N SER A 131 15.29 4.25 -5.82
CA SER A 131 14.95 2.81 -5.84
C SER A 131 14.38 2.40 -4.49
N PHE A 132 13.09 2.02 -4.48
CA PHE A 132 12.43 1.49 -3.30
C PHE A 132 13.10 0.22 -2.77
N GLY A 133 13.56 -0.66 -3.67
CA GLY A 133 14.23 -1.90 -3.27
C GLY A 133 15.54 -1.65 -2.52
N THR A 134 16.35 -0.71 -3.02
CA THR A 134 17.62 -0.33 -2.37
C THR A 134 17.37 0.37 -1.04
N GLY A 135 16.34 1.21 -0.97
CA GLY A 135 15.93 1.86 0.27
C GLY A 135 15.52 0.88 1.36
N ILE A 136 14.63 -0.07 1.03
CA ILE A 136 14.16 -1.11 1.96
C ILE A 136 15.33 -1.98 2.44
N ALA A 137 16.20 -2.41 1.52
CA ALA A 137 17.40 -3.17 1.88
C ALA A 137 18.33 -2.39 2.82
N GLY A 138 18.52 -1.09 2.54
CA GLY A 138 19.29 -0.20 3.39
C GLY A 138 18.72 -0.10 4.81
N GLY A 139 17.42 0.11 4.95
CA GLY A 139 16.76 0.15 6.27
C GLY A 139 16.93 -1.14 7.06
N LEU A 140 16.74 -2.30 6.42
CA LEU A 140 16.90 -3.61 7.07
C LEU A 140 18.31 -3.85 7.59
N LEU A 141 19.35 -3.37 6.89
CA LEU A 141 20.75 -3.49 7.34
C LEU A 141 21.03 -2.70 8.63
N PHE A 142 20.33 -1.57 8.85
CA PHE A 142 20.48 -0.78 10.07
C PHE A 142 19.57 -1.24 11.22
N THR A 143 18.66 -2.19 10.96
CA THR A 143 17.75 -2.76 11.98
C THR A 143 18.38 -3.95 12.73
N LEU A 144 19.46 -4.53 12.17
CA LEU A 144 20.27 -5.60 12.76
C LEU A 144 21.33 -5.02 13.71
#